data_AF-A0A6I1ZUB9-F1
#
_entry.id   AF-A0A6I1ZUB9-F1
#
_cell.length_a   1.000
_cell.length_b   1.000
_cell.length_c   1.000
_cell.angle_alpha   90.00
_cell.angle_beta   90.00
_cell.angle_gamma   90.00
#
_symmetry.space_group_name_H-M   'P 1'
#
loop_
_entity.id
_entity.type
_entity.pdbx_description
1 polymer ?
#
loop_
_entity_poly.entity_id
_entity_poly.type
_entity_poly.pdbx_seq_one_letter_code
_entity_poly.pdbx_strand_id
1 'polypeptide(L)'
;MSIPDDISLVGYDDLPFTMISLTTMHQPIYEMGQESLKLVLSRIRGEVTEPRHVVLKSHLVERSSIVPLEKNTSNNEFCIVTSMEKEHI
;
A
#
# COMPACT_ATOMS: atom_id res chain seq x y z
N MET A 1 -16.55 19.44 7.17
CA MET A 1 -15.41 18.58 6.79
C MET A 1 -15.58 17.22 7.44
N SER A 2 -16.30 16.33 6.76
CA SER A 2 -16.46 14.91 7.07
C SER A 2 -15.71 14.04 6.05
N ILE A 3 -15.26 12.87 6.50
CA ILE A 3 -14.81 11.78 5.64
C ILE A 3 -15.94 10.74 5.62
N PRO A 4 -16.37 10.24 4.46
CA PRO A 4 -15.81 10.49 3.13
C PRO A 4 -16.48 11.63 2.33
N ASP A 5 -17.53 12.28 2.87
CA ASP A 5 -18.43 13.13 2.07
C ASP A 5 -17.78 14.43 1.55
N ASP A 6 -17.01 15.13 2.39
CA ASP A 6 -16.31 16.36 1.97
C ASP A 6 -14.92 16.02 1.38
N ILE A 7 -14.30 14.93 1.84
CA ILE A 7 -12.99 14.46 1.37
C ILE A 7 -12.87 12.95 1.52
N SER A 8 -12.45 12.29 0.44
CA SER A 8 -12.06 10.88 0.46
C SER A 8 -10.63 10.72 0.97
N LEU A 9 -10.41 9.69 1.79
CA LEU A 9 -9.09 9.39 2.38
C LEU A 9 -8.72 7.92 2.15
N VAL A 10 -7.49 7.69 1.67
CA VAL A 10 -6.87 6.37 1.55
C VAL A 10 -5.63 6.31 2.44
N GLY A 11 -5.50 5.24 3.22
CA GLY A 11 -4.34 4.95 4.05
C GLY A 11 -3.32 4.02 3.41
N TYR A 12 -2.27 3.74 4.17
CA TYR A 12 -1.24 2.75 3.85
C TYR A 12 -1.05 1.80 5.05
N ASP A 13 -0.41 0.66 4.85
CA ASP A 13 -0.02 -0.38 5.85
C ASP A 13 -1.11 -1.32 6.37
N ASP A 14 -2.38 -0.93 6.36
CA ASP A 14 -3.49 -1.75 6.87
C ASP A 14 -3.33 -2.22 8.33
N LEU A 15 -3.00 -1.29 9.23
CA LEU A 15 -2.78 -1.61 10.64
C LEU A 15 -4.09 -1.87 11.39
N PRO A 16 -4.11 -2.85 12.32
CA PRO A 16 -5.33 -3.29 13.01
C PRO A 16 -5.88 -2.29 14.05
N PHE A 17 -5.12 -1.26 14.42
CA PHE A 17 -5.46 -0.33 15.53
C PHE A 17 -6.09 0.99 15.07
N THR A 18 -6.69 1.03 13.89
CA THR A 18 -7.35 2.25 13.40
C THR A 18 -8.73 2.38 14.05
N MET A 19 -8.99 3.51 14.73
CA MET A 19 -10.33 3.83 15.26
C MET A 19 -11.37 4.10 14.16
N ILE A 20 -10.92 4.20 12.90
CA ILE A 20 -11.73 4.55 11.73
C ILE A 20 -11.54 3.46 10.68
N SER A 21 -12.63 3.02 10.05
CA SER A 21 -12.62 2.04 8.96
C SER A 21 -12.04 2.66 7.68
N LEU A 22 -10.70 2.64 7.57
CA LEU A 22 -9.94 3.33 6.52
C LEU A 22 -9.65 2.41 5.33
N THR A 23 -10.06 2.80 4.13
CA THR A 23 -9.61 2.19 2.87
C THR A 23 -8.10 2.34 2.76
N THR A 24 -7.36 1.29 2.46
CA THR A 24 -5.89 1.31 2.59
C THR A 24 -5.19 0.35 1.65
N MET A 25 -3.93 0.63 1.30
CA MET A 25 -3.06 -0.37 0.67
C MET A 25 -2.45 -1.29 1.75
N HIS A 26 -2.85 -2.55 1.72
CA HIS A 26 -2.28 -3.59 2.58
C HIS A 26 -0.87 -3.95 2.13
N GLN A 27 0.07 -3.83 3.07
CA GLN A 27 1.45 -4.29 2.91
C GLN A 27 1.63 -5.68 3.52
N PRO A 28 2.26 -6.64 2.82
CA PRO A 28 2.50 -7.99 3.32
C PRO A 28 3.68 -8.04 4.31
N ILE A 29 3.63 -7.24 5.38
CA ILE A 29 4.75 -6.99 6.31
C ILE A 29 5.31 -8.25 6.97
N TYR A 30 4.45 -9.26 7.20
CA TYR A 30 4.89 -10.54 7.76
C TYR A 30 5.73 -11.32 6.75
N GLU A 31 5.28 -11.40 5.50
CA GLU A 31 5.98 -12.06 4.41
C GLU A 31 7.30 -11.34 4.09
N MET A 32 7.31 -9.99 4.13
CA MET A 32 8.54 -9.20 4.01
C MET A 32 9.58 -9.64 5.04
N GLY A 33 9.17 -9.82 6.31
CA GLY A 33 10.05 -10.31 7.37
C GLY A 33 10.57 -11.73 7.10
N GLN A 34 9.70 -12.63 6.63
CA GLN A 34 10.07 -14.00 6.28
C GLN A 34 11.09 -14.05 5.14
N GLU A 35 10.85 -13.31 4.05
CA GLU A 35 11.77 -13.24 2.91
C GLU A 35 13.09 -12.59 3.29
N SER A 36 13.05 -11.51 4.08
CA SER A 36 14.26 -10.86 4.59
C SER A 36 15.14 -11.82 5.38
N LEU A 37 14.54 -12.62 6.27
CA LEU A 37 15.30 -13.59 7.07
C LEU A 37 15.90 -14.70 6.21
N LYS A 38 15.16 -15.19 5.20
CA LYS A 38 15.69 -16.17 4.23
C LYS A 38 16.92 -15.62 3.52
N LEU A 39 16.85 -14.39 3.01
CA LEU A 39 17.98 -13.73 2.33
C LEU A 39 19.20 -13.58 3.25
N VAL A 40 19.00 -13.14 4.49
CA VAL A 40 20.07 -13.01 5.48
C VAL A 40 20.72 -14.36 5.79
N LEU A 41 19.93 -15.41 6.03
CA LEU A 41 20.45 -16.73 6.34
C LEU A 41 21.24 -17.34 5.18
N SER A 42 20.72 -17.24 3.95
CA SER A 42 21.45 -17.71 2.76
C SER A 42 22.77 -16.97 2.57
N ARG A 43 22.85 -15.69 2.91
CA ARG A 43 24.10 -14.93 2.87
C ARG A 43 25.10 -15.36 3.94
N ILE A 44 24.64 -15.56 5.17
CA ILE A 44 25.49 -16.05 6.28
C ILE A 44 26.07 -17.43 5.96
N ARG A 45 25.30 -18.30 5.30
CA ARG A 45 25.74 -19.65 4.90
C ARG A 45 26.63 -19.66 3.66
N GLY A 46 26.82 -18.54 2.99
CA GLY A 46 27.57 -18.46 1.74
C GLY A 46 26.85 -19.06 0.53
N GLU A 47 25.54 -19.32 0.63
CA GLU A 47 24.73 -19.85 -0.48
C GLU A 47 24.50 -18.80 -1.57
N VAL A 48 24.52 -17.50 -1.20
CA VAL A 48 24.25 -16.38 -2.10
C VAL A 48 25.15 -15.19 -1.76
N THR A 49 25.97 -14.77 -2.73
CA THR A 49 26.90 -13.64 -2.59
C THR A 49 26.43 -12.36 -3.27
N GLU A 50 25.51 -12.46 -4.24
CA GLU A 50 24.99 -11.29 -4.95
C GLU A 50 23.81 -10.65 -4.21
N PRO A 51 23.65 -9.32 -4.29
CA PRO A 51 22.45 -8.64 -3.83
C PRO A 51 21.19 -9.23 -4.50
N ARG A 52 20.13 -9.41 -3.71
CA ARG A 52 18.82 -9.84 -4.21
C ARG A 52 17.77 -8.80 -3.88
N HIS A 53 16.92 -8.54 -4.86
CA HIS A 53 15.72 -7.74 -4.70
C HIS A 53 14.50 -8.67 -4.78
N VAL A 54 13.58 -8.56 -3.81
CA VAL A 54 12.33 -9.33 -3.77
C VAL A 54 11.17 -8.36 -3.62
N VAL A 55 10.30 -8.29 -4.64
CA VAL A 55 9.07 -7.48 -4.62
C VAL A 55 7.90 -8.35 -4.20
N LEU A 56 7.23 -7.98 -3.12
CA LEU A 56 6.00 -8.62 -2.66
C LEU A 56 4.76 -7.82 -3.09
N LYS A 57 3.64 -8.50 -3.30
CA LYS A 57 2.42 -7.87 -3.81
C LYS A 57 1.63 -7.21 -2.68
N SER A 58 1.48 -5.89 -2.78
CA SER A 58 0.48 -5.14 -2.02
C SER A 58 -0.88 -5.18 -2.71
N HIS A 59 -1.96 -4.95 -1.97
CA HIS A 59 -3.32 -4.86 -2.53
C HIS A 59 -4.18 -3.83 -1.81
N LEU A 60 -5.19 -3.30 -2.49
CA LEU A 60 -6.13 -2.36 -1.88
C LEU A 60 -7.17 -3.10 -1.05
N VAL A 61 -7.43 -2.60 0.16
CA VAL A 61 -8.51 -3.04 1.03
C VAL A 61 -9.53 -1.91 1.10
N GLU A 62 -10.65 -2.08 0.41
CA GLU A 62 -11.74 -1.11 0.35
C GLU A 62 -12.58 -1.12 1.64
N ARG A 63 -12.83 0.07 2.18
CA ARG A 63 -13.66 0.35 3.36
C ARG A 63 -14.48 1.63 3.14
N SER A 64 -14.94 2.26 4.21
CA SER A 64 -15.92 3.36 4.15
C SER A 64 -15.31 4.77 4.07
N SER A 65 -13.99 4.92 3.90
CA SER A 65 -13.34 6.23 3.88
C SER A 65 -13.18 6.86 2.50
N ILE A 66 -13.71 6.22 1.45
CA ILE A 66 -13.74 6.76 0.09
C ILE A 66 -15.15 6.71 -0.48
N VAL A 67 -15.46 7.64 -1.37
CA VAL A 67 -16.61 7.55 -2.27
C VAL A 67 -16.14 7.53 -3.72
N PRO A 68 -16.82 6.82 -4.64
CA PRO A 68 -16.54 6.91 -6.06
C PRO A 68 -16.71 8.35 -6.55
N LEU A 69 -15.81 8.81 -7.42
CA LEU A 69 -16.05 10.07 -8.12
C LEU A 69 -17.28 9.89 -9.02
N GLU A 70 -18.36 10.60 -8.73
CA GLU A 70 -19.39 10.79 -9.75
C GLU A 70 -18.78 11.55 -10.93
N LYS A 71 -19.09 11.14 -12.16
CA LYS A 71 -18.56 11.69 -13.42
C LYS A 71 -19.00 13.15 -13.66
N ASN A 72 -18.54 14.10 -12.84
CA ASN A 72 -18.88 15.51 -13.00
C ASN A 72 -17.70 16.27 -13.61
N THR A 73 -17.70 16.31 -14.95
CA THR A 73 -16.67 16.90 -15.82
C THR A 73 -16.77 18.43 -15.85
N SER A 74 -16.66 19.11 -14.70
CA SER A 74 -16.65 20.58 -14.66
C SER A 74 -16.17 21.13 -13.32
N ASN A 75 -14.93 20.85 -12.94
CA ASN A 75 -13.99 21.81 -12.34
C ASN A 75 -12.68 21.13 -11.96
N ASN A 76 -11.59 21.82 -12.27
CA ASN A 76 -10.27 21.27 -12.50
C ASN A 76 -9.38 21.36 -11.25
N GLU A 77 -9.70 20.63 -10.17
CA GLU A 77 -8.75 20.28 -9.11
C GLU A 77 -8.90 18.79 -8.75
N PHE A 78 -8.03 18.00 -9.37
CA PHE A 78 -8.00 16.55 -9.32
C PHE A 78 -7.06 16.13 -8.19
N CYS A 79 -7.55 15.44 -7.17
CA CYS A 79 -6.67 14.79 -6.20
C CYS A 79 -7.13 13.35 -5.96
N ILE A 80 -7.01 12.54 -7.00
CA ILE A 80 -6.69 11.14 -6.80
C ILE A 80 -5.32 10.94 -7.40
N VAL A 81 -4.32 10.78 -6.53
CA VAL A 81 -3.00 10.28 -6.91
C VAL A 81 -3.17 8.77 -7.20
N THR A 82 -3.91 8.41 -8.26
CA THR A 82 -3.83 7.06 -8.83
C THR A 82 -2.63 7.02 -9.76
N SER A 83 -1.44 7.04 -9.17
CA SER A 83 -0.25 6.47 -9.78
C SER A 83 0.75 6.21 -8.67
N MET A 84 0.61 5.08 -7.99
CA MET A 84 1.83 4.40 -7.55
C MET A 84 2.29 3.65 -8.80
N GLU A 85 3.10 4.34 -9.60
CA GLU A 85 3.86 3.68 -10.64
C GLU A 85 4.59 2.49 -10.02
N LYS A 86 4.66 1.40 -10.77
CA LYS A 86 5.52 0.26 -10.45
C LYS A 86 6.96 0.77 -10.51
N GLU A 87 7.42 1.45 -9.46
CA GLU A 87 8.83 1.72 -9.30
C GLU A 87 9.49 0.36 -9.07
N HIS A 88 10.27 -0.03 -10.08
CA HIS A 88 11.41 -0.91 -9.92
C HIS A 88 12.28 -0.35 -8.80
N ILE A 89 12.09 -0.88 -7.61
CA ILE A 89 13.18 -1.01 -6.65
C ILE A 89 13.49 -2.48 -6.59
#